data_AF-A0A1A8TD06-F1
#
_entry.id   AF-A0A1A8TD06-F1
#
_cell.length_a   1.000
_cell.length_b   1.000
_cell.length_c   1.000
_cell.angle_alpha   90.00
_cell.angle_beta   90.00
_cell.angle_gamma   90.00
#
_symmetry.space_group_name_H-M   'P 1'
#
loop_
_entity.id
_entity.type
_entity.pdbx_description
1 polymer ?
#
loop_
_entity_poly.entity_id
_entity_poly.type
_entity_poly.pdbx_seq_one_letter_code
_entity_poly.pdbx_strand_id
1 'polypeptide(L)'
;MKLKLTPTQNLCVGFLETGFELIQVDDQYFFVKGKRRQKVLPKTLEALVSRGALQHTDDGNYELSDEFKEHRKEMRSMVEPKHTRH
;
A
#
# COMPACT_ATOMS: atom_id res chain seq x y z
N MET A 1 -12.03 4.57 -10.26
CA MET A 1 -11.18 4.73 -9.05
C MET A 1 -10.33 5.99 -9.17
N LYS A 2 -10.19 6.82 -8.11
CA LYS A 2 -9.29 7.99 -8.10
C LYS A 2 -7.89 7.55 -7.65
N LEU A 3 -6.99 7.12 -8.53
CA LEU A 3 -5.64 6.72 -8.12
C LEU A 3 -4.53 7.53 -8.79
N LYS A 4 -4.33 8.74 -8.27
CA LYS A 4 -3.04 9.42 -8.28
C LYS A 4 -2.50 9.41 -6.85
N LEU A 5 -1.68 8.40 -6.54
CA LEU A 5 -0.97 8.33 -5.26
C LEU A 5 0.23 9.28 -5.29
N THR A 6 0.46 9.97 -4.18
CA THR A 6 1.71 10.73 -3.98
C THR A 6 2.90 9.76 -3.84
N PRO A 7 4.16 10.23 -4.04
CA PRO A 7 5.33 9.37 -3.85
C PRO A 7 5.38 8.69 -2.47
N THR A 8 5.01 9.42 -1.40
CA THR A 8 4.95 8.88 -0.04
C THR A 8 3.89 7.79 0.12
N GLN A 9 2.72 7.96 -0.52
CA GLN A 9 1.66 6.96 -0.51
C GLN A 9 2.03 5.70 -1.28
N ASN A 10 2.66 5.86 -2.45
CA ASN A 10 3.21 4.74 -3.22
C ASN A 10 4.26 3.96 -2.41
N LEU A 11 5.09 4.66 -1.64
CA LEU A 11 6.06 4.02 -0.75
C LEU A 11 5.37 3.19 0.35
N CYS A 12 4.32 3.74 0.99
CA CYS A 12 3.55 3.03 2.02
C CYS A 12 2.89 1.76 1.47
N VAL A 13 2.27 1.87 0.29
CA VAL A 13 1.73 0.72 -0.44
C VAL A 13 2.82 -0.31 -0.74
N GLY A 14 3.99 0.14 -1.22
CA GLY A 14 5.11 -0.74 -1.51
C GLY A 14 5.63 -1.51 -0.29
N PHE A 15 5.57 -0.93 0.91
CA PHE A 15 5.89 -1.67 2.14
C PHE A 15 4.93 -2.84 2.35
N LEU A 16 3.62 -2.61 2.26
CA LEU A 16 2.62 -3.66 2.45
C LEU A 16 2.78 -4.80 1.43
N GLU A 17 3.03 -4.45 0.16
CA GLU A 17 3.18 -5.46 -0.89
C GLU A 17 4.48 -6.23 -0.82
N THR A 18 5.51 -5.64 -0.21
CA THR A 18 6.77 -6.35 0.05
C THR A 18 6.71 -7.18 1.33
N GLY A 19 5.54 -7.27 1.99
CA GLY A 19 5.32 -8.07 3.19
C GLY A 19 5.77 -7.39 4.47
N PHE A 20 5.72 -6.05 4.53
CA PHE A 20 5.70 -5.37 5.82
C PHE A 20 4.28 -5.44 6.40
N GLU A 21 4.22 -5.65 7.70
CA GLU A 21 2.98 -5.63 8.47
C GLU A 21 2.79 -4.24 9.08
N LEU A 22 1.56 -3.73 9.07
CA LEU A 22 1.24 -2.49 9.75
C LEU A 22 0.82 -2.81 11.18
N ILE A 23 1.54 -2.26 12.15
CA ILE A 23 1.19 -2.36 13.57
C ILE A 23 0.92 -0.98 14.15
N GLN A 24 0.04 -0.94 15.15
CA GLN A 24 -0.14 0.21 16.02
C GLN A 24 0.59 -0.03 17.34
N VAL A 25 1.40 0.94 17.75
CA VAL A 25 2.07 0.95 19.06
C VAL A 25 1.81 2.31 19.68
N ASP A 26 1.10 2.32 20.81
CA ASP A 26 0.52 3.53 21.40
C ASP A 26 -0.36 4.28 20.37
N ASP A 27 -0.09 5.55 20.11
CA ASP A 27 -0.76 6.40 19.12
C ASP A 27 -0.01 6.48 17.78
N GLN A 28 0.91 5.56 17.51
CA GLN A 28 1.77 5.62 16.34
C GLN A 28 1.69 4.34 15.51
N TYR A 29 1.63 4.53 14.19
CA TYR A 29 1.61 3.44 13.23
C TYR A 29 3.00 3.17 12.65
N PHE A 30 3.30 1.90 12.44
CA PHE A 30 4.59 1.47 11.91
C PHE A 30 4.44 0.30 10.94
N PHE A 31 5.15 0.36 9.82
CA PHE A 31 5.41 -0.79 8.97
C PHE A 31 6.59 -1.57 9.56
N VAL A 32 6.41 -2.85 9.83
CA VAL A 32 7.42 -3.74 10.41
C VAL A 32 7.68 -4.94 9.49
N LYS A 33 8.95 -5.28 9.29
CA LYS A 33 9.38 -6.51 8.63
C LYS A 33 10.67 -7.00 9.26
N GLY A 34 10.59 -8.03 10.11
CA GLY A 34 11.72 -8.50 10.90
C GLY A 34 12.29 -7.39 11.78
N LYS A 35 13.56 -7.02 11.58
CA LYS A 35 14.21 -5.92 12.34
C LYS A 35 13.96 -4.52 11.75
N ARG A 36 13.33 -4.42 10.57
CA ARG A 36 13.05 -3.13 9.92
C ARG A 36 11.72 -2.59 10.43
N ARG A 37 11.73 -1.31 10.82
CA ARG A 37 10.54 -0.58 11.27
C ARG A 37 10.53 0.81 10.64
N GLN A 38 9.41 1.19 10.05
CA GLN A 38 9.22 2.50 9.43
C GLN A 38 7.95 3.14 9.99
N LYS A 39 8.08 4.32 10.60
CA LYS A 39 6.93 5.08 11.09
C LYS A 39 6.11 5.62 9.93
N VAL A 40 4.79 5.59 10.07
CA VAL A 40 3.82 6.19 9.16
C VAL A 40 2.85 7.07 9.96
N LEU A 41 2.45 8.19 9.36
CA LEU A 41 1.51 9.11 9.99
C LEU A 41 0.07 8.61 9.79
N PRO A 42 -0.81 8.69 10.80
CA PRO A 42 -2.21 8.30 10.69
C PRO A 42 -2.91 8.92 9.46
N LYS A 43 -2.70 10.23 9.24
CA LYS A 43 -3.22 10.97 8.08
C LYS A 43 -2.85 10.36 6.73
N THR A 44 -1.70 9.69 6.65
CA THR A 44 -1.26 9.03 5.40
C THR A 44 -2.06 7.75 5.16
N LEU A 45 -2.37 7.00 6.22
CA LEU A 45 -3.22 5.80 6.16
C LEU A 45 -4.65 6.19 5.80
N GLU A 46 -5.22 7.19 6.47
CA GLU A 46 -6.55 7.71 6.15
C GLU A 46 -6.65 8.21 4.70
N ALA A 47 -5.60 8.87 4.21
CA ALA A 47 -5.54 9.33 2.83
C ALA A 47 -5.39 8.19 1.80
N LEU A 48 -4.89 7.02 2.21
CA LEU A 48 -4.86 5.80 1.40
C LEU A 48 -6.22 5.11 1.41
N VAL A 49 -6.88 5.02 2.57
CA VAL A 49 -8.26 4.52 2.70
C VAL A 49 -9.22 5.36 1.84
N SER A 50 -9.14 6.68 1.95
CA SER A 50 -9.97 7.62 1.16
C SER A 50 -9.74 7.53 -0.35
N ARG A 51 -8.57 7.03 -0.78
CA ARG A 51 -8.24 6.79 -2.19
C ARG A 51 -8.60 5.37 -2.65
N GLY A 52 -9.13 4.54 -1.76
CA GLY A 52 -9.46 3.14 -2.01
C GLY A 52 -8.25 2.22 -2.07
N ALA A 53 -7.06 2.66 -1.63
CA ALA A 53 -5.85 1.83 -1.63
C ALA A 53 -5.75 0.91 -0.40
N LEU A 54 -6.32 1.34 0.73
CA LEU A 54 -6.44 0.53 1.94
C LEU A 54 -7.90 0.34 2.31
N GLN A 55 -8.17 -0.73 3.07
CA GLN A 55 -9.43 -0.97 3.75
C GLN A 55 -9.17 -1.28 5.22
N HIS A 56 -10.18 -1.01 6.06
CA HIS A 56 -10.18 -1.44 7.45
C HIS A 56 -10.59 -2.90 7.53
N THR A 57 -9.88 -3.66 8.35
CA THR A 57 -10.26 -5.02 8.72
C THR A 57 -11.19 -5.01 9.93
N ASP A 58 -11.92 -6.08 10.16
CA ASP A 58 -12.79 -6.22 11.34
C ASP A 58 -12.00 -6.11 12.66
N ASP A 59 -10.75 -6.62 12.66
CA ASP A 59 -9.76 -6.45 13.76
C ASP A 59 -9.22 -5.01 13.94
N GLY A 60 -9.71 -4.04 13.17
CA GLY A 60 -9.24 -2.65 13.26
C GLY A 60 -7.86 -2.39 12.63
N ASN A 61 -7.32 -3.36 11.89
CA ASN A 61 -6.08 -3.19 11.14
C ASN A 61 -6.33 -2.58 9.75
N TYR A 62 -5.24 -2.30 9.03
CA TYR A 62 -5.32 -1.86 7.64
C TYR A 62 -4.70 -2.91 6.74
N GLU A 63 -5.37 -3.19 5.63
CA GLU A 63 -4.85 -4.02 4.56
C GLU A 63 -5.07 -3.37 3.20
N LEU A 64 -4.33 -3.83 2.19
CA LEU A 64 -4.56 -3.40 0.81
C LEU A 64 -5.93 -3.92 0.37
N SER A 65 -6.75 -3.03 -0.18
CA SER A 65 -8.02 -3.42 -0.77
C SER A 65 -7.80 -4.30 -2.00
N ASP A 66 -8.71 -5.25 -2.23
CA ASP A 66 -8.60 -6.15 -3.38
C ASP A 66 -8.73 -5.39 -4.71
N GLU A 67 -9.63 -4.39 -4.78
CA GLU A 67 -9.76 -3.50 -5.93
C GLU A 67 -8.43 -2.80 -6.27
N PHE A 68 -7.68 -2.37 -5.25
CA PHE A 68 -6.38 -1.75 -5.44
C PHE A 68 -5.31 -2.75 -5.91
N LYS A 69 -5.29 -3.97 -5.33
CA LYS A 69 -4.35 -5.03 -5.75
C LYS A 69 -4.57 -5.39 -7.21
N GLU A 70 -5.82 -5.53 -7.65
CA GLU A 70 -6.18 -5.81 -9.04
C GLU A 70 -5.76 -4.67 -9.96
N HIS A 71 -6.14 -3.44 -9.63
CA HIS A 71 -5.76 -2.26 -10.41
C HIS A 71 -4.24 -2.14 -10.58
N ARG A 72 -3.48 -2.42 -9.52
CA ARG A 72 -2.02 -2.34 -9.59
C ARG A 72 -1.40 -3.49 -10.37
N LYS A 73 -2.01 -4.68 -10.33
CA LYS A 73 -1.61 -5.83 -11.16
C LYS A 73 -1.80 -5.52 -12.64
N GLU A 74 -2.93 -4.90 -13.01
CA GLU A 74 -3.20 -4.44 -14.38
C GLU A 74 -2.16 -3.41 -14.82
N MET A 75 -1.91 -2.37 -14.00
CA MET A 75 -0.90 -1.35 -14.28
C MET A 75 0.51 -1.92 -14.43
N ARG A 76 0.88 -2.93 -13.62
CA ARG A 76 2.19 -3.62 -13.76
C ARG A 76 2.26 -4.45 -15.04
N SER A 77 1.18 -5.13 -15.41
CA SER A 77 1.11 -5.94 -16.64
C SER A 77 1.19 -5.07 -17.91
N MET A 78 0.64 -3.85 -17.88
CA MET A 78 0.75 -2.89 -18.99
C MET A 78 2.16 -2.32 -19.20
N VAL A 79 3.07 -2.46 -18.21
CA VAL A 79 4.44 -1.94 -18.25
C VAL A 79 5.46 -3.03 -18.60
N GLU A 80 5.05 -4.30 -18.73
CA GLU A 80 5.90 -5.29 -19.37
C GLU A 80 6.12 -4.88 -20.84
N PRO A 81 7.36 -4.57 -21.26
CA PRO A 81 7.61 -4.28 -22.66
C PRO A 81 7.25 -5.55 -23.43
N LYS A 82 6.31 -5.43 -24.37
CA LYS A 82 6.22 -6.38 -25.48
C LYS A 82 7.65 -6.61 -25.94
N HIS A 83 8.17 -7.81 -25.69
CA HIS A 83 9.50 -8.19 -26.13
C HIS A 83 9.46 -8.13 -27.65
N THR A 84 9.87 -7.00 -28.22
CA THR A 84 10.01 -6.83 -29.66
C THR A 84 11.21 -7.69 -30.03
N ARG A 85 10.92 -8.94 -30.35
CA ARG A 85 11.87 -9.88 -30.92
C ARG A 85 12.14 -9.37 -32.34
N HIS A 86 13.28 -8.69 -32.50
CA HIS A 86 13.78 -8.18 -33.77
C HIS A 86 14.61 -9.26 -34.49
#